data_AF-A0A0C4EHB1-F1
#
_entry.id   AF-A0A0C4EHB1-F1
#
_cell.length_a   1.000
_cell.length_b   1.000
_cell.length_c   1.000
_cell.angle_alpha   90.00
_cell.angle_beta   90.00
_cell.angle_gamma   90.00
#
_symmetry.space_group_name_H-M   'P 1'
#
loop_
_entity.id
_entity.type
_entity.pdbx_description
1 polymer ?
#
loop_
_entity_poly.entity_id
_entity_poly.type
_entity_poly.pdbx_seq_one_letter_code
_entity_poly.pdbx_strand_id
1 'polypeptide(L)'
;MAEINRNNVTVWLRFGHEMNGQWYNWGLNPWHMMWSPNARFGDYVNSTKGGYTQYWPGAEYVDIAALSYYHFGGTRRRNLVPKEHQALEKVQEFAKLYGSEGEGKPIVLAETSAPYTRLISTKQPERGGASEREIKITWLKQLFSRDMKQAVPDLKAISWFEIIKSETAPGRSDAKSEDFRLLVGNRRVSDEAREYMAQTMS
;
A
#
# COMPACT_ATOMS: atom_id res chain seq x y z
N MET A 1 7.55 -6.70 19.80
CA MET A 1 6.23 -6.53 20.45
C MET A 1 5.41 -7.81 20.46
N ALA A 2 5.09 -8.43 19.31
CA ALA A 2 4.27 -9.65 19.28
C ALA A 2 4.82 -10.81 20.14
N GLU A 3 6.14 -11.00 20.18
CA GLU A 3 6.77 -12.01 21.03
C GLU A 3 6.68 -11.71 22.53
N ILE A 4 6.78 -10.44 22.91
CA ILE A 4 6.67 -10.00 24.32
C ILE A 4 5.21 -10.09 24.78
N ASN A 5 4.26 -9.71 23.93
CA ASN A 5 2.82 -9.80 24.23
C ASN A 5 2.36 -11.25 24.42
N ARG A 6 3.01 -12.24 23.78
CA ARG A 6 2.73 -13.68 24.00
C ARG A 6 3.07 -14.16 25.41
N ASN A 7 3.91 -13.43 26.14
CA ASN A 7 4.23 -13.70 27.53
C ASN A 7 3.24 -13.04 28.51
N ASN A 8 2.09 -12.55 28.01
CA ASN A 8 1.08 -11.84 28.80
C ASN A 8 1.60 -10.60 29.53
N VAL A 9 2.65 -9.98 28.97
CA VAL A 9 3.22 -8.72 29.45
C VAL A 9 2.64 -7.58 28.59
N THR A 10 1.95 -6.65 29.23
CA THR A 10 1.51 -5.41 28.55
C THR A 10 2.70 -4.51 28.31
N VAL A 11 2.99 -4.21 27.03
CA VAL A 11 4.08 -3.31 26.65
C VAL A 11 3.50 -1.97 26.20
N TRP A 12 4.02 -0.90 26.79
CA TRP A 12 3.70 0.49 26.43
C TRP A 12 4.80 1.05 25.52
N LEU A 13 4.42 1.62 24.38
CA LEU A 13 5.35 2.27 23.46
C LEU A 13 5.35 3.79 23.71
N ARG A 14 6.51 4.36 24.05
CA ARG A 14 6.72 5.81 24.13
C ARG A 14 7.43 6.28 22.85
N PHE A 15 6.66 6.50 21.79
CA PHE A 15 7.19 6.95 20.50
C PHE A 15 7.70 8.39 20.59
N GLY A 16 8.89 8.64 20.04
CA GLY A 16 9.54 9.95 20.01
C GLY A 16 9.62 10.63 21.38
N HIS A 17 10.36 10.06 22.33
CA HIS A 17 10.44 10.67 23.65
C HIS A 17 11.35 11.90 23.70
N GLU A 18 11.15 12.74 24.71
CA GLU A 18 12.01 13.90 25.01
C GLU A 18 12.16 14.89 23.85
N MET A 19 11.08 15.06 23.05
CA MET A 19 11.05 15.92 21.87
C MET A 19 11.33 17.40 22.16
N ASN A 20 11.19 17.84 23.41
CA ASN A 20 11.52 19.20 23.82
C ASN A 20 13.03 19.43 24.08
N GLY A 21 13.86 18.42 23.88
CA GLY A 21 15.31 18.47 24.03
C GLY A 21 16.06 18.40 22.71
N GLN A 22 17.28 18.94 22.66
CA GLN A 22 18.13 18.93 21.46
C GLN A 22 19.09 17.72 21.37
N TRP A 23 18.98 16.76 22.28
CA TRP A 23 19.91 15.62 22.39
C TRP A 23 19.57 14.44 21.48
N TYR A 24 18.39 14.45 20.84
CA TYR A 24 18.03 13.50 19.79
C TYR A 24 17.79 14.24 18.47
N ASN A 25 18.06 13.57 17.34
CA ASN A 25 17.86 14.15 16.00
C ASN A 25 16.39 14.50 15.68
N TRP A 26 15.43 13.93 16.41
CA TRP A 26 14.00 14.27 16.31
C TRP A 26 13.56 15.40 17.27
N GLY A 27 14.45 15.80 18.17
CA GLY A 27 14.18 16.85 19.15
C GLY A 27 14.02 18.22 18.52
N LEU A 28 13.25 19.09 19.18
CA LEU A 28 12.92 20.46 18.76
C LEU A 28 12.30 20.60 17.36
N ASN A 29 11.84 19.49 16.77
CA ASN A 29 11.17 19.48 15.48
C ASN A 29 9.69 19.11 15.66
N PRO A 30 8.74 19.87 15.07
CA PRO A 30 7.36 19.44 15.01
C PRO A 30 7.26 18.14 14.22
N TRP A 31 6.52 17.17 14.74
CA TRP A 31 6.32 15.87 14.10
C TRP A 31 4.91 15.79 13.53
N HIS A 32 4.79 15.03 12.44
CA HIS A 32 3.50 14.64 11.86
C HIS A 32 3.39 13.12 11.88
N MET A 33 2.21 12.61 12.21
CA MET A 33 1.92 11.19 12.25
C MET A 33 1.12 10.77 11.02
N MET A 34 1.65 9.76 10.34
CA MET A 34 0.96 9.06 9.26
C MET A 34 0.52 7.68 9.75
N TRP A 35 -0.79 7.45 9.80
CA TRP A 35 -1.35 6.15 10.14
C TRP A 35 -1.63 5.36 8.86
N SER A 36 -0.96 4.22 8.66
CA SER A 36 -1.00 3.45 7.41
C SER A 36 -1.34 1.96 7.62
N PRO A 37 -2.62 1.59 7.75
CA PRO A 37 -3.04 0.19 7.73
C PRO A 37 -2.92 -0.42 6.32
N ASN A 38 -2.95 -1.75 6.26
CA ASN A 38 -3.23 -2.47 5.02
C ASN A 38 -4.68 -2.23 4.57
N ALA A 39 -4.96 -2.33 3.27
CA ALA A 39 -6.33 -2.41 2.78
C ALA A 39 -7.17 -3.46 3.51
N ARG A 40 -8.39 -3.06 3.90
CA ARG A 40 -9.34 -3.88 4.66
C ARG A 40 -9.55 -5.24 4.02
N PHE A 41 -9.42 -6.29 4.83
CA PHE A 41 -9.64 -7.68 4.45
C PHE A 41 -10.56 -8.44 5.43
N GLY A 42 -10.98 -7.81 6.53
CA GLY A 42 -12.09 -8.29 7.35
C GLY A 42 -13.44 -7.92 6.73
N ASP A 43 -14.51 -8.57 7.15
CA ASP A 43 -15.85 -8.40 6.57
C ASP A 43 -16.41 -6.99 6.77
N TYR A 44 -16.05 -6.32 7.88
CA TYR A 44 -16.54 -5.00 8.26
C TYR A 44 -15.41 -4.08 8.75
N VAL A 45 -15.68 -2.78 8.83
CA VAL A 45 -14.73 -1.78 9.35
C VAL A 45 -14.33 -2.06 10.81
N ASN A 46 -15.25 -2.62 11.61
CA ASN A 46 -15.03 -2.96 13.02
C ASN A 46 -14.48 -4.39 13.23
N SER A 47 -14.18 -5.14 12.16
CA SER A 47 -13.63 -6.49 12.32
C SER A 47 -12.30 -6.45 13.06
N THR A 48 -12.19 -7.20 14.18
CA THR A 48 -10.95 -7.30 14.97
C THR A 48 -9.74 -7.68 14.11
N LYS A 49 -9.95 -8.62 13.17
CA LYS A 49 -8.93 -9.00 12.19
C LYS A 49 -9.22 -8.31 10.86
N GLY A 50 -8.33 -7.42 10.45
CA GLY A 50 -8.36 -6.81 9.12
C GLY A 50 -9.42 -5.73 8.92
N GLY A 51 -10.10 -5.29 9.98
CA GLY A 51 -10.81 -4.01 10.03
C GLY A 51 -9.88 -2.88 10.47
N TYR A 52 -10.44 -1.68 10.65
CA TYR A 52 -9.68 -0.46 10.95
C TYR A 52 -9.94 0.09 12.35
N THR A 53 -11.18 0.05 12.83
CA THR A 53 -11.63 0.83 13.99
C THR A 53 -10.81 0.59 15.25
N GLN A 54 -10.43 -0.66 15.51
CA GLN A 54 -9.61 -1.01 16.68
C GLN A 54 -8.18 -0.43 16.62
N TYR A 55 -7.71 -0.07 15.44
CA TYR A 55 -6.35 0.40 15.18
C TYR A 55 -6.29 1.89 14.82
N TRP A 56 -7.44 2.55 14.68
CA TRP A 56 -7.52 3.99 14.42
C TRP A 56 -7.13 4.77 15.69
N PRO A 57 -6.07 5.59 15.67
CA PRO A 57 -5.63 6.30 16.86
C PRO A 57 -6.58 7.42 17.32
N GLY A 58 -7.40 7.96 16.41
CA GLY A 58 -8.18 9.18 16.60
C GLY A 58 -7.70 10.29 15.67
N ALA A 59 -8.63 11.12 15.17
CA ALA A 59 -8.31 12.18 14.23
C ALA A 59 -7.37 13.23 14.83
N GLU A 60 -7.43 13.47 16.13
CA GLU A 60 -6.56 14.43 16.83
C GLU A 60 -5.08 14.00 16.88
N TYR A 61 -4.77 12.73 16.63
CA TYR A 61 -3.40 12.18 16.65
C TYR A 61 -2.83 11.88 15.27
N VAL A 62 -3.62 12.07 14.21
CA VAL A 62 -3.25 11.68 12.84
C VAL A 62 -3.30 12.89 11.91
N ASP A 63 -2.16 13.20 11.29
CA ASP A 63 -2.06 14.26 10.29
C ASP A 63 -2.42 13.73 8.89
N ILE A 64 -2.05 12.48 8.58
CA ILE A 64 -2.26 11.85 7.27
C ILE A 64 -2.82 10.43 7.48
N ALA A 65 -3.95 10.13 6.85
CA ALA A 65 -4.46 8.77 6.77
C ALA A 65 -3.91 8.12 5.50
N ALA A 66 -3.18 7.02 5.67
CA ALA A 66 -2.49 6.35 4.59
C ALA A 66 -2.94 4.91 4.42
N LEU A 67 -2.64 4.32 3.26
CA LEU A 67 -3.05 2.97 2.92
C LEU A 67 -1.89 2.20 2.28
N SER A 68 -1.70 0.96 2.69
CA SER A 68 -0.90 -0.02 1.95
C SER A 68 -1.83 -0.93 1.14
N TYR A 69 -1.80 -0.83 -0.20
CA TYR A 69 -2.67 -1.62 -1.08
C TYR A 69 -1.99 -2.00 -2.40
N TYR A 70 -2.11 -3.27 -2.77
CA TYR A 70 -1.40 -3.87 -3.89
C TYR A 70 -2.32 -4.72 -4.75
N HIS A 71 -2.01 -4.83 -6.04
CA HIS A 71 -2.59 -5.85 -6.90
C HIS A 71 -1.72 -7.11 -6.92
N PHE A 72 -2.09 -8.11 -6.13
CA PHE A 72 -1.37 -9.39 -6.08
C PHE A 72 -1.95 -10.50 -6.97
N GLY A 73 -3.04 -10.27 -7.70
CA GLY A 73 -3.75 -11.36 -8.38
C GLY A 73 -4.30 -12.44 -7.44
N GLY A 74 -4.79 -12.01 -6.27
CA GLY A 74 -5.43 -12.85 -5.25
C GLY A 74 -4.48 -13.57 -4.29
N THR A 75 -5.04 -14.39 -3.40
CA THR A 75 -4.26 -15.12 -2.37
C THR A 75 -3.26 -16.10 -2.96
N ARG A 76 -3.51 -16.57 -4.19
CA ARG A 76 -2.61 -17.44 -4.95
C ARG A 76 -1.49 -16.70 -5.65
N ARG A 77 -1.42 -15.37 -5.58
CA ARG A 77 -0.37 -14.56 -6.24
C ARG A 77 -0.27 -14.83 -7.74
N ARG A 78 -1.41 -14.87 -8.45
CA ARG A 78 -1.46 -15.22 -9.87
C ARG A 78 -1.14 -13.99 -10.72
N ASN A 79 -0.50 -14.18 -11.86
CA ASN A 79 -0.28 -13.12 -12.84
C ASN A 79 -1.59 -12.83 -13.60
N LEU A 80 -2.48 -12.06 -12.98
CA LEU A 80 -3.77 -11.64 -13.53
C LEU A 80 -3.73 -10.15 -13.82
N VAL A 81 -4.45 -9.70 -14.85
CA VAL A 81 -4.65 -8.27 -15.07
C VAL A 81 -5.48 -7.70 -13.89
N PRO A 82 -5.14 -6.52 -13.35
CA PRO A 82 -6.01 -5.81 -12.42
C PRO A 82 -7.42 -5.67 -12.99
N LYS A 83 -8.43 -5.94 -12.16
CA LYS A 83 -9.83 -5.72 -12.57
C LYS A 83 -10.04 -4.23 -12.82
N GLU A 84 -10.95 -3.90 -13.72
CA GLU A 84 -11.38 -2.52 -13.93
C GLU A 84 -11.78 -1.87 -12.59
N HIS A 85 -11.38 -0.62 -12.39
CA HIS A 85 -11.61 0.17 -11.16
C HIS A 85 -11.10 -0.41 -9.83
N GLN A 86 -10.33 -1.51 -9.84
CA GLN A 86 -9.87 -2.16 -8.61
C GLN A 86 -9.13 -1.21 -7.65
N ALA A 87 -8.24 -0.36 -8.17
CA ALA A 87 -7.53 0.62 -7.35
C ALA A 87 -8.49 1.70 -6.83
N LEU A 88 -9.29 2.27 -7.74
CA LEU A 88 -10.25 3.33 -7.45
C LEU A 88 -11.22 2.93 -6.33
N GLU A 89 -11.90 1.80 -6.47
CA GLU A 89 -12.90 1.33 -5.49
C GLU A 89 -12.30 1.22 -4.09
N LYS A 90 -11.08 0.68 -3.98
CA LYS A 90 -10.45 0.46 -2.69
C LYS A 90 -9.94 1.75 -2.04
N VAL A 91 -9.32 2.62 -2.84
CA VAL A 91 -8.82 3.90 -2.33
C VAL A 91 -9.98 4.82 -1.97
N GLN A 92 -11.05 4.84 -2.78
CA GLN A 92 -12.26 5.60 -2.48
C GLN A 92 -12.98 5.07 -1.22
N GLU A 93 -13.07 3.76 -1.02
CA GLU A 93 -13.62 3.18 0.21
C GLU A 93 -12.87 3.71 1.45
N PHE A 94 -11.53 3.73 1.40
CA PHE A 94 -10.71 4.24 2.50
C PHE A 94 -10.87 5.76 2.68
N ALA A 95 -10.89 6.52 1.59
CA ALA A 95 -11.04 7.96 1.61
C ALA A 95 -12.42 8.41 2.11
N LYS A 96 -13.49 7.65 1.88
CA LYS A 96 -14.80 7.95 2.49
C LYS A 96 -14.78 7.86 4.02
N LEU A 97 -13.94 7.00 4.57
CA LEU A 97 -13.81 6.84 6.02
C LEU A 97 -12.90 7.90 6.63
N TYR A 98 -11.77 8.21 5.99
CA TYR A 98 -10.71 9.01 6.60
C TYR A 98 -10.42 10.33 5.90
N GLY A 99 -10.96 10.52 4.70
CA GLY A 99 -10.83 11.74 3.90
C GLY A 99 -11.74 12.86 4.39
N SER A 100 -11.93 13.87 3.55
CA SER A 100 -12.77 15.04 3.83
C SER A 100 -14.21 14.71 4.21
N GLU A 101 -14.79 13.64 3.67
CA GLU A 101 -16.14 13.15 4.01
C GLU A 101 -16.22 12.41 5.36
N GLY A 102 -15.08 11.96 5.88
CA GLY A 102 -14.97 11.20 7.13
C GLY A 102 -14.17 11.97 8.19
N GLU A 103 -12.98 11.47 8.52
CA GLU A 103 -12.11 12.05 9.56
C GLU A 103 -11.32 13.32 9.14
N GLY A 104 -11.57 13.86 7.95
CA GLY A 104 -11.00 15.11 7.48
C GLY A 104 -9.52 15.07 7.13
N LYS A 105 -8.95 13.89 6.79
CA LYS A 105 -7.51 13.72 6.58
C LYS A 105 -7.12 13.74 5.09
N PRO A 106 -5.95 14.30 4.74
CA PRO A 106 -5.28 13.96 3.49
C PRO A 106 -5.09 12.45 3.37
N ILE A 107 -5.31 11.92 2.17
CA ILE A 107 -5.13 10.49 1.87
C ILE A 107 -3.81 10.27 1.15
N VAL A 108 -3.07 9.25 1.58
CA VAL A 108 -1.83 8.82 0.92
C VAL A 108 -1.88 7.32 0.66
N LEU A 109 -1.58 6.90 -0.56
CA LEU A 109 -1.31 5.49 -0.84
C LEU A 109 0.17 5.24 -0.54
N ALA A 110 0.49 4.98 0.74
CA ALA A 110 1.87 4.95 1.25
C ALA A 110 2.68 3.77 0.74
N GLU A 111 2.01 2.67 0.38
CA GLU A 111 2.64 1.55 -0.28
C GLU A 111 1.70 0.96 -1.33
N THR A 112 2.14 0.91 -2.58
CA THR A 112 1.43 0.21 -3.64
C THR A 112 2.38 -0.35 -4.69
N SER A 113 1.96 -1.43 -5.34
CA SER A 113 2.55 -1.95 -6.56
C SER A 113 1.67 -3.10 -7.09
N ALA A 114 2.02 -3.61 -8.26
CA ALA A 114 1.45 -4.81 -8.86
C ALA A 114 2.60 -5.74 -9.27
N PRO A 115 3.04 -6.68 -8.40
CA PRO A 115 4.18 -7.51 -8.71
C PRO A 115 3.93 -8.44 -9.89
N TYR A 116 5.01 -8.72 -10.63
CA TYR A 116 5.04 -9.87 -11.52
C TYR A 116 5.63 -11.07 -10.78
N THR A 117 4.84 -12.13 -10.67
CA THR A 117 5.14 -13.26 -9.80
C THR A 117 5.80 -14.39 -10.57
N ARG A 118 6.88 -14.95 -10.01
CA ARG A 118 7.56 -16.15 -10.51
C ARG A 118 7.74 -17.20 -9.41
N LEU A 119 7.72 -18.47 -9.81
CA LEU A 119 8.14 -19.56 -8.93
C LEU A 119 9.64 -19.44 -8.65
N ILE A 120 10.06 -19.53 -7.38
CA ILE A 120 11.47 -19.42 -7.01
C ILE A 120 12.30 -20.54 -7.64
N SER A 121 11.80 -21.78 -7.59
CA SER A 121 12.53 -22.97 -8.02
C SER A 121 12.76 -23.01 -9.53
N THR A 122 11.74 -22.71 -10.33
CA THR A 122 11.80 -22.85 -11.80
C THR A 122 11.98 -21.53 -12.53
N LYS A 123 11.84 -20.39 -11.83
CA LYS A 123 11.80 -19.03 -12.39
C LYS A 123 10.67 -18.79 -13.40
N GLN A 124 9.79 -19.78 -13.59
CA GLN A 124 8.65 -19.67 -14.49
C GLN A 124 7.65 -18.66 -13.95
N PRO A 125 7.00 -17.88 -14.82
CA PRO A 125 5.86 -17.06 -14.43
C PRO A 125 4.81 -17.89 -13.70
N GLU A 126 4.23 -17.32 -12.64
CA GLU A 126 3.04 -17.90 -12.05
C GLU A 126 1.86 -17.86 -13.04
N ARG A 127 0.93 -18.80 -12.87
CA ARG A 127 -0.31 -18.92 -13.65
C ARG A 127 -1.12 -17.63 -13.63
N GLY A 128 -1.95 -17.44 -14.66
CA GLY A 128 -2.87 -16.31 -14.81
C GLY A 128 -2.79 -15.68 -16.21
N GLY A 129 -1.63 -15.82 -16.87
CA GLY A 129 -1.46 -15.52 -18.30
C GLY A 129 -1.17 -14.06 -18.63
N ALA A 130 -1.35 -13.13 -17.68
CA ALA A 130 -1.01 -11.73 -17.91
C ALA A 130 0.51 -11.53 -17.93
N SER A 131 0.97 -10.68 -18.85
CA SER A 131 2.34 -10.20 -18.90
C SER A 131 2.63 -9.20 -17.77
N GLU A 132 3.91 -9.04 -17.44
CA GLU A 132 4.37 -8.00 -16.50
C GLU A 132 3.90 -6.61 -16.92
N ARG A 133 3.92 -6.32 -18.22
CA ARG A 133 3.43 -5.06 -18.80
C ARG A 133 1.94 -4.87 -18.51
N GLU A 134 1.10 -5.86 -18.83
CA GLU A 134 -0.35 -5.76 -18.60
C GLU A 134 -0.69 -5.56 -17.13
N ILE A 135 0.03 -6.22 -16.23
CA ILE A 135 -0.17 -6.07 -14.79
C ILE A 135 0.23 -4.66 -14.33
N LYS A 136 1.47 -4.27 -14.58
CA LYS A 136 2.05 -3.05 -14.01
C LYS A 136 1.49 -1.79 -14.63
N ILE A 137 1.37 -1.75 -15.96
CA ILE A 137 0.87 -0.55 -16.65
C ILE A 137 -0.62 -0.36 -16.42
N THR A 138 -1.42 -1.44 -16.35
CA THR A 138 -2.86 -1.31 -16.02
C THR A 138 -3.03 -0.77 -14.60
N TRP A 139 -2.25 -1.26 -13.63
CA TRP A 139 -2.29 -0.75 -12.26
C TRP A 139 -1.89 0.73 -12.20
N LEU A 140 -0.77 1.10 -12.83
CA LEU A 140 -0.31 2.49 -12.92
C LEU A 140 -1.39 3.40 -13.51
N LYS A 141 -2.04 2.99 -14.61
CA LYS A 141 -3.11 3.77 -15.25
C LYS A 141 -4.33 3.96 -14.36
N GLN A 142 -4.70 2.96 -13.55
CA GLN A 142 -5.80 3.12 -12.59
C GLN A 142 -5.46 4.12 -11.49
N LEU A 143 -4.21 4.12 -11.00
CA LEU A 143 -3.76 5.02 -9.94
C LEU A 143 -3.72 6.49 -10.35
N PHE A 144 -3.44 6.77 -11.62
CA PHE A 144 -3.35 8.13 -12.17
C PHE A 144 -4.50 8.49 -13.12
N SER A 145 -5.61 7.74 -13.04
CA SER A 145 -6.78 8.02 -13.89
C SER A 145 -7.48 9.32 -13.50
N ARG A 146 -8.22 9.91 -14.46
CA ARG A 146 -9.10 11.06 -14.17
C ARG A 146 -10.17 10.69 -13.15
N ASP A 147 -10.69 9.47 -13.21
CA ASP A 147 -11.70 8.97 -12.29
C ASP A 147 -11.15 8.89 -10.86
N MET A 148 -9.90 8.43 -10.66
CA MET A 148 -9.24 8.48 -9.34
C MET A 148 -9.17 9.91 -8.81
N LYS A 149 -8.72 10.86 -9.63
CA LYS A 149 -8.62 12.26 -9.23
C LYS A 149 -9.97 12.87 -8.86
N GLN A 150 -11.03 12.54 -9.59
CA GLN A 150 -12.37 13.07 -9.36
C GLN A 150 -13.05 12.42 -8.15
N ALA A 151 -12.93 11.11 -8.02
CA ALA A 151 -13.60 10.33 -6.99
C ALA A 151 -12.87 10.35 -5.64
N VAL A 152 -11.57 10.67 -5.63
CA VAL A 152 -10.73 10.75 -4.42
C VAL A 152 -9.92 12.05 -4.42
N PRO A 153 -10.56 13.22 -4.26
CA PRO A 153 -9.86 14.51 -4.27
C PRO A 153 -8.86 14.66 -3.10
N ASP A 154 -9.01 13.87 -2.04
CA ASP A 154 -8.12 13.86 -0.88
C ASP A 154 -6.82 13.09 -1.11
N LEU A 155 -6.69 12.32 -2.19
CA LEU A 155 -5.45 11.59 -2.50
C LEU A 155 -4.34 12.58 -2.88
N LYS A 156 -3.32 12.69 -2.02
CA LYS A 156 -2.23 13.67 -2.18
C LYS A 156 -0.91 13.06 -2.63
N ALA A 157 -0.68 11.79 -2.33
CA ALA A 157 0.55 11.10 -2.72
C ALA A 157 0.33 9.61 -2.94
N ILE A 158 1.16 9.04 -3.81
CA ILE A 158 1.25 7.62 -4.09
C ILE A 158 2.72 7.23 -4.03
N SER A 159 3.04 6.22 -3.23
CA SER A 159 4.38 5.71 -3.04
C SER A 159 4.45 4.28 -3.56
N TRP A 160 5.19 4.12 -4.66
CA TRP A 160 5.39 2.84 -5.32
C TRP A 160 6.44 2.01 -4.59
N PHE A 161 6.12 0.75 -4.31
CA PHE A 161 7.01 -0.19 -3.65
C PHE A 161 7.98 -0.81 -4.67
N GLU A 162 9.22 -0.34 -4.69
CA GLU A 162 10.18 -0.56 -5.79
C GLU A 162 11.28 -1.59 -5.42
N ILE A 163 10.90 -2.84 -5.17
CA ILE A 163 11.85 -3.92 -4.80
C ILE A 163 11.45 -5.26 -5.41
N ILE A 164 12.43 -6.15 -5.57
CA ILE A 164 12.16 -7.57 -5.78
C ILE A 164 12.36 -8.30 -4.45
N LYS A 165 11.35 -9.06 -4.01
CA LYS A 165 11.47 -9.86 -2.77
C LYS A 165 10.95 -11.27 -2.97
N SER A 166 11.51 -12.18 -2.18
CA SER A 166 10.93 -13.50 -1.98
C SER A 166 10.00 -13.44 -0.77
N GLU A 167 8.74 -13.82 -0.94
CA GLU A 167 7.78 -13.83 0.16
C GLU A 167 6.80 -15.00 0.08
N THR A 168 6.30 -15.40 1.24
CA THR A 168 5.23 -16.39 1.36
C THR A 168 3.93 -15.64 1.61
N ALA A 169 2.92 -15.86 0.77
CA ALA A 169 1.63 -15.21 0.99
C ALA A 169 0.97 -15.71 2.29
N PRO A 170 0.16 -14.88 2.97
CA PRO A 170 -0.53 -15.30 4.19
C PRO A 170 -1.33 -16.59 3.99
N GLY A 171 -1.20 -17.53 4.93
CA GLY A 171 -1.87 -18.83 4.88
C GLY A 171 -1.31 -19.82 3.85
N ARG A 172 -0.10 -19.57 3.33
CA ARG A 172 0.59 -20.44 2.39
C ARG A 172 1.94 -20.92 2.94
N SER A 173 2.52 -21.91 2.28
CA SER A 173 3.87 -22.44 2.54
C SER A 173 4.81 -22.31 1.36
N ASP A 174 4.30 -21.99 0.17
CA ASP A 174 5.07 -21.76 -1.05
C ASP A 174 5.49 -20.28 -1.16
N ALA A 175 6.79 -20.03 -0.98
CA ALA A 175 7.39 -18.74 -1.25
C ALA A 175 7.50 -18.48 -2.76
N LYS A 176 7.32 -17.22 -3.17
CA LYS A 176 7.40 -16.78 -4.56
C LYS A 176 8.32 -15.58 -4.69
N SER A 177 8.89 -15.42 -5.89
CA SER A 177 9.63 -14.21 -6.25
C SER A 177 8.64 -13.19 -6.79
N GLU A 178 8.46 -12.10 -6.07
CA GLU A 178 7.56 -11.01 -6.41
C GLU A 178 8.40 -9.82 -6.89
N ASP A 179 8.31 -9.48 -8.17
CA ASP A 179 9.00 -8.32 -8.74
C ASP A 179 8.08 -7.10 -8.78
N PHE A 180 8.19 -6.24 -7.77
CA PHE A 180 7.39 -5.03 -7.66
C PHE A 180 7.96 -3.85 -8.44
N ARG A 181 9.17 -3.97 -8.99
CA ARG A 181 9.89 -2.86 -9.60
C ARG A 181 9.24 -2.40 -10.89
N LEU A 182 8.88 -1.13 -10.98
CA LEU A 182 8.36 -0.50 -12.19
C LEU A 182 9.46 0.19 -12.99
N LEU A 183 10.30 0.98 -12.32
CA LEU A 183 11.28 1.88 -12.95
C LEU A 183 12.70 1.31 -13.02
N VAL A 184 13.05 0.41 -12.08
CA VAL A 184 14.36 -0.25 -12.03
C VAL A 184 14.27 -1.76 -12.33
N GLY A 185 13.12 -2.19 -12.85
CA GLY A 185 12.82 -3.56 -13.25
C GLY A 185 12.99 -3.78 -14.76
N ASN A 186 11.96 -4.35 -15.39
CA ASN A 186 11.94 -4.61 -16.81
C ASN A 186 12.02 -3.31 -17.64
N ARG A 187 13.06 -3.17 -18.46
CA ARG A 187 13.34 -1.94 -19.23
C ARG A 187 12.17 -1.49 -20.10
N ARG A 188 11.52 -2.40 -20.85
CA ARG A 188 10.41 -2.02 -21.74
C ARG A 188 9.19 -1.51 -20.96
N VAL A 189 8.91 -2.12 -19.81
CA VAL A 189 7.82 -1.70 -18.92
C VAL A 189 8.16 -0.37 -18.25
N SER A 190 9.41 -0.20 -17.81
CA SER A 190 9.88 1.06 -17.25
C SER A 190 9.80 2.22 -18.24
N ASP A 191 10.18 1.99 -19.51
CA ASP A 191 10.17 3.03 -20.53
C ASP A 191 8.72 3.49 -20.79
N GLU A 192 7.78 2.55 -20.95
CA GLU A 192 6.35 2.87 -21.08
C GLU A 192 5.76 3.57 -19.84
N ALA A 193 6.16 3.15 -18.64
CA ALA A 193 5.73 3.81 -17.41
C ALA A 193 6.20 5.27 -17.36
N ARG A 194 7.45 5.55 -17.75
CA ARG A 194 7.99 6.91 -17.82
C ARG A 194 7.24 7.76 -18.85
N GLU A 195 7.00 7.21 -20.04
CA GLU A 195 6.24 7.90 -21.09
C GLU A 195 4.83 8.26 -20.62
N TYR A 196 4.12 7.31 -20.01
CA TYR A 196 2.79 7.54 -19.47
C TYR A 196 2.78 8.62 -18.37
N MET A 197 3.73 8.55 -17.43
CA MET A 197 3.82 9.54 -16.34
C MET A 197 4.16 10.93 -16.87
N ALA A 198 5.06 11.04 -17.85
CA ALA A 198 5.41 12.33 -18.46
C ALA A 198 4.21 13.00 -19.16
N GLN A 199 3.33 12.22 -19.79
CA GLN A 199 2.11 12.73 -20.44
C GLN A 199 0.99 13.07 -19.46
N THR A 200 0.94 12.40 -18.31
CA THR A 200 -0.14 12.55 -17.32
C THR A 200 0.13 13.68 -16.34
N MET A 201 1.41 14.03 -16.12
CA MET A 201 1.83 15.09 -15.21
C MET A 201 2.13 16.43 -15.90
N SER A 202 2.08 16.49 -17.23
CA SER A 202 2.11 17.73 -18.01
C SER A 202 0.74 18.38 -18.09
#